data_AF-A0A2V8MLV8-F1
#
_entry.id   AF-A0A2V8MLV8-F1
#
_cell.length_a   1.000
_cell.length_b   1.000
_cell.length_c   1.000
_cell.angle_alpha   90.00
_cell.angle_beta   90.00
_cell.angle_gamma   90.00
#
_symmetry.space_group_name_H-M   'P 1'
#
loop_
_entity.id
_entity.type
_entity.pdbx_description
1 polymer ?
#
loop_
_entity_poly.entity_id
_entity_poly.type
_entity_poly.pdbx_seq_one_letter_code
_entity_poly.pdbx_strand_id
1 'polypeptide(L)'
;KVDRPIQFGHEIDSSDFPPTDALIKAFSDYVAKDATWKALSPSLDRNRAFIQSRLRFELSTAAYGSVTAVQVLIKEDSQVAKAIEATPRARDLAMAAMRARMTQP
;
A
#
# COMPACT_ATOMS: atom_id res chain seq x y z
N LYS A 1 -5.48 -11.34 16.52
CA LYS A 1 -4.83 -12.65 16.27
C LYS A 1 -5.11 -13.03 14.83
N VAL A 2 -4.09 -13.38 14.04
CA VAL A 2 -4.28 -13.79 12.64
C VAL A 2 -4.59 -15.29 12.65
N ASP A 3 -5.87 -15.65 12.83
CA ASP A 3 -6.34 -17.05 12.91
C ASP A 3 -6.89 -17.53 11.55
N ARG A 4 -6.24 -17.17 10.43
CA ARG A 4 -6.62 -17.66 9.10
C ARG A 4 -5.53 -18.59 8.55
N PRO A 5 -5.89 -19.73 7.94
CA PRO A 5 -4.91 -20.56 7.22
C PRO A 5 -4.26 -19.76 6.08
N ILE A 6 -2.97 -19.99 5.84
CA ILE A 6 -2.22 -19.32 4.77
C ILE A 6 -2.86 -19.71 3.43
N GLN A 7 -3.50 -18.74 2.77
CA GLN A 7 -4.07 -18.91 1.43
C GLN A 7 -3.10 -18.33 0.39
N PHE A 8 -2.41 -19.22 -0.31
CA PHE A 8 -1.58 -18.81 -1.44
C PHE A 8 -2.47 -18.35 -2.61
N GLY A 9 -2.10 -17.24 -3.24
CA GLY A 9 -2.86 -16.67 -4.35
C GLY A 9 -4.05 -15.79 -3.95
N HIS A 10 -4.20 -15.45 -2.67
CA HIS A 10 -5.17 -14.45 -2.23
C HIS A 10 -4.82 -13.07 -2.78
N GLU A 11 -5.77 -12.44 -3.48
CA GLU A 11 -5.66 -11.03 -3.86
C GLU A 11 -6.13 -10.17 -2.69
N ILE A 12 -5.26 -9.33 -2.17
CA ILE A 12 -5.60 -8.49 -1.02
C ILE A 12 -6.68 -7.48 -1.39
N ASP A 13 -7.76 -7.46 -0.63
CA ASP A 13 -8.78 -6.40 -0.71
C ASP A 13 -8.48 -5.27 0.28
N SER A 14 -9.00 -4.08 0.00
CA SER A 14 -9.09 -2.95 0.93
C SER A 14 -9.66 -3.32 2.31
N SER A 15 -10.57 -4.30 2.38
CA SER A 15 -11.14 -4.79 3.64
C SER A 15 -10.24 -5.75 4.43
N ASP A 16 -9.17 -6.26 3.83
CA ASP A 16 -8.23 -7.15 4.51
C ASP A 16 -7.26 -6.35 5.40
N PHE A 17 -7.20 -6.77 6.67
CA PHE A 17 -6.39 -6.15 7.73
C PHE A 17 -6.62 -4.64 7.88
N PRO A 18 -7.85 -4.20 8.22
CA PRO A 18 -8.12 -2.78 8.40
C PRO A 18 -7.20 -2.23 9.50
N PRO A 19 -6.51 -1.10 9.27
CA PRO A 19 -5.64 -0.50 10.27
C PRO A 19 -6.49 0.08 11.40
N THR A 20 -6.79 -0.76 12.40
CA THR A 20 -7.60 -0.38 13.55
C THR A 20 -6.85 0.58 14.48
N ASP A 21 -7.58 1.49 15.10
CA ASP A 21 -7.02 2.44 16.08
C ASP A 21 -6.38 1.70 17.28
N ALA A 22 -6.92 0.53 17.64
CA ALA A 22 -6.35 -0.32 18.67
C ALA A 22 -4.93 -0.78 18.34
N LEU A 23 -4.66 -1.13 17.07
CA LEU A 23 -3.34 -1.57 16.63
C LEU A 23 -2.34 -0.41 16.58
N ILE A 24 -2.78 0.76 16.12
CA ILE A 24 -1.96 1.98 16.11
C ILE A 24 -1.60 2.37 17.53
N LYS A 25 -2.57 2.32 18.46
CA LYS A 25 -2.31 2.59 19.87
C LYS A 25 -1.32 1.58 20.46
N ALA A 26 -1.48 0.29 20.16
CA ALA A 26 -0.53 -0.73 20.63
C ALA A 26 0.90 -0.48 20.12
N PHE A 27 1.03 -0.02 18.87
CA PHE A 27 2.32 0.39 18.31
C PHE A 27 2.90 1.63 19.01
N SER A 28 2.09 2.67 19.24
CA SER A 28 2.53 3.86 19.99
C SER A 28 2.93 3.53 21.43
N ASP A 29 2.17 2.69 22.11
CA ASP A 29 2.48 2.20 23.46
C ASP A 29 3.79 1.40 23.47
N TYR A 30 4.07 0.62 22.41
CA TYR A 30 5.33 -0.10 22.24
C TYR A 30 6.52 0.85 22.07
N VAL A 31 6.42 1.84 21.19
CA VAL A 31 7.46 2.86 20.98
C VAL A 31 7.71 3.67 22.26
N ALA A 32 6.67 3.98 23.02
CA ALA A 32 6.78 4.75 24.26
C ALA A 32 7.45 3.98 25.41
N LYS A 33 7.39 2.65 25.40
CA LYS A 33 7.99 1.77 26.43
C LYS A 33 9.50 1.65 26.31
N ASP A 34 10.04 1.71 25.09
CA ASP A 34 11.47 1.56 24.85
C ASP A 34 12.16 2.93 24.86
N ALA A 35 13.14 3.09 25.76
CA ALA A 35 13.90 4.33 25.90
C ALA A 35 14.62 4.74 24.60
N THR A 36 14.97 3.77 23.76
CA THR A 36 15.64 3.96 22.47
C THR A 36 14.73 4.65 21.45
N TRP A 37 13.46 4.29 21.44
CA TRP A 37 12.49 4.75 20.45
C TRP A 37 11.62 5.90 20.94
N LYS A 38 11.65 6.19 22.25
CA LYS A 38 10.83 7.25 22.88
C LYS A 38 10.95 8.61 22.20
N ALA A 39 12.12 8.95 21.65
CA ALA A 39 12.34 10.19 20.91
C ALA A 39 11.47 10.33 19.64
N LEU A 40 10.97 9.21 19.08
CA LEU A 40 10.10 9.19 17.90
C LEU A 40 8.63 9.43 18.22
N SER A 41 8.23 9.37 19.50
CA SER A 41 6.83 9.53 19.92
C SER A 41 6.14 10.78 19.33
N PRO A 42 6.76 11.98 19.30
CA PRO A 42 6.15 13.18 18.72
C PRO A 42 5.96 13.11 17.19
N SER A 43 6.66 12.20 16.53
CA SER A 43 6.59 12.01 15.08
C SER A 43 5.60 10.91 14.68
N LEU A 44 5.09 10.12 15.62
CA LEU A 44 4.13 9.05 15.32
C LEU A 44 2.81 9.62 14.79
N ASP A 45 2.26 10.64 15.44
CA ASP A 45 0.99 11.25 15.03
C ASP A 45 1.09 11.91 13.66
N ARG A 46 2.21 12.59 13.37
CA ARG A 46 2.47 13.20 12.06
C ARG A 46 2.58 12.17 10.94
N ASN A 47 3.05 10.96 11.25
CA ASN A 47 3.26 9.88 10.29
C ASN A 47 2.22 8.77 10.41
N ARG A 48 1.04 9.07 10.96
CA ARG A 48 0.00 8.07 11.22
C ARG A 48 -0.39 7.27 9.97
N ALA A 49 -0.57 7.94 8.83
CA ALA A 49 -0.91 7.28 7.58
C ALA A 49 0.18 6.29 7.12
N PHE A 50 1.45 6.68 7.23
CA PHE A 50 2.59 5.81 6.93
C PHE A 50 2.63 4.59 7.87
N ILE A 51 2.43 4.81 9.18
CA ILE A 51 2.39 3.74 10.18
C ILE A 51 1.24 2.78 9.88
N GLN A 52 0.06 3.29 9.52
CA GLN A 52 -1.09 2.46 9.15
C GLN A 52 -0.80 1.58 7.94
N SER A 53 -0.25 2.16 6.86
CA SER A 53 0.15 1.43 5.66
C SER A 53 1.20 0.37 5.98
N ARG A 54 2.21 0.72 6.78
CA ARG A 54 3.27 -0.22 7.17
C ARG A 54 2.75 -1.36 8.04
N LEU A 55 1.91 -1.07 9.02
CA LEU A 55 1.29 -2.10 9.87
C LEU A 55 0.45 -3.07 9.03
N ARG A 56 -0.30 -2.55 8.05
CA ARG A 56 -1.08 -3.38 7.13
C ARG A 56 -0.19 -4.27 6.26
N PHE A 57 0.93 -3.73 5.76
CA PHE A 57 1.95 -4.50 5.05
C PHE A 57 2.52 -5.64 5.90
N GLU A 58 2.92 -5.37 7.15
CA GLU A 58 3.49 -6.40 8.03
C GLU A 58 2.47 -7.49 8.38
N LEU A 59 1.21 -7.11 8.66
CA LEU A 59 0.13 -8.08 8.89
C LEU A 59 -0.15 -8.96 7.67
N SER A 60 -0.17 -8.33 6.49
CA SER A 60 -0.34 -9.03 5.22
C SER A 60 0.81 -9.99 4.93
N THR A 61 2.04 -9.58 5.27
CA THR A 61 3.23 -10.41 5.15
C THR A 61 3.14 -11.62 6.07
N ALA A 62 2.71 -11.43 7.32
CA ALA A 62 2.54 -12.52 8.27
C ALA A 62 1.44 -13.51 7.86
N ALA A 63 0.39 -13.04 7.16
CA ALA A 63 -0.74 -13.87 6.76
C ALA A 63 -0.56 -14.59 5.42
N TYR A 64 -0.01 -13.90 4.42
CA TYR A 64 0.01 -14.33 3.02
C TYR A 64 1.40 -14.32 2.38
N GLY A 65 2.42 -13.85 3.10
CA GLY A 65 3.77 -13.69 2.59
C GLY A 65 4.02 -12.34 1.91
N SER A 66 5.29 -12.09 1.58
CA SER A 66 5.78 -10.79 1.11
C SER A 66 5.22 -10.37 -0.25
N VAL A 67 4.99 -11.32 -1.16
CA VAL A 67 4.49 -11.03 -2.52
C VAL A 67 3.11 -10.39 -2.46
N THR A 68 2.19 -10.99 -1.70
CA THR A 68 0.84 -10.46 -1.52
C THR A 68 0.87 -9.15 -0.72
N ALA A 69 1.75 -9.03 0.27
CA ALA A 69 1.89 -7.79 1.04
C ALA A 69 2.30 -6.58 0.19
N VAL A 70 3.16 -6.76 -0.82
CA VAL A 70 3.53 -5.67 -1.75
C VAL A 70 2.32 -5.11 -2.50
N GLN A 71 1.29 -5.92 -2.75
CA GLN A 71 0.06 -5.44 -3.38
C GLN A 71 -0.65 -4.37 -2.53
N VAL A 72 -0.55 -4.42 -1.20
CA VAL A 72 -1.07 -3.37 -0.30
C VAL A 72 -0.45 -2.02 -0.66
N LEU A 73 0.88 -2.00 -0.77
CA LEU A 73 1.63 -0.77 -1.06
C LEU A 73 1.31 -0.25 -2.46
N ILE A 74 1.23 -1.15 -3.45
CA ILE A 74 0.88 -0.79 -4.83
C ILE A 74 -0.53 -0.20 -4.91
N LYS A 75 -1.52 -0.79 -4.21
CA LYS A 75 -2.92 -0.33 -4.23
C LYS A 75 -3.10 1.00 -3.50
N GLU A 76 -2.26 1.32 -2.53
CA GLU A 76 -2.29 2.59 -1.78
C GLU A 76 -1.45 3.71 -2.44
N ASP A 77 -0.63 3.39 -3.45
CA ASP A 77 0.25 4.36 -4.11
C ASP A 77 -0.51 5.26 -5.10
N SER A 78 -0.53 6.56 -4.80
CA SER A 78 -1.16 7.57 -5.65
C SER A 78 -0.55 7.70 -7.05
N GLN A 79 0.74 7.40 -7.22
CA GLN A 79 1.42 7.40 -8.52
C GLN A 79 0.93 6.22 -9.37
N VAL A 80 0.73 5.05 -8.77
CA VAL A 80 0.15 3.88 -9.44
C VAL A 80 -1.30 4.17 -9.84
N ALA A 81 -2.10 4.74 -8.95
CA ALA A 81 -3.48 5.14 -9.26
C ALA A 81 -3.54 6.10 -10.47
N LYS A 82 -2.71 7.14 -10.47
CA LYS A 82 -2.63 8.09 -11.59
C LYS A 82 -2.13 7.44 -12.89
N ALA A 83 -1.20 6.49 -12.81
CA ALA A 83 -0.72 5.77 -14.00
C ALA A 83 -1.85 4.94 -14.63
N ILE A 84 -2.67 4.29 -13.81
CA ILE A 84 -3.85 3.55 -14.27
C ILE A 84 -4.83 4.51 -14.95
N GLU A 85 -5.16 5.64 -14.31
CA GLU A 85 -6.02 6.68 -14.88
C GLU A 85 -5.50 7.27 -16.19
N ALA A 86 -4.18 7.40 -16.35
CA ALA A 86 -3.55 7.94 -17.55
C ALA A 86 -3.49 6.95 -18.72
N THR A 87 -3.67 5.65 -18.47
CA THR A 87 -3.50 4.58 -19.47
C THR A 87 -4.40 4.74 -20.71
N PRO A 88 -5.71 5.05 -20.59
CA PRO A 88 -6.56 5.27 -21.76
C PRO A 88 -6.09 6.43 -22.63
N ARG A 89 -5.65 7.53 -22.01
CA ARG A 89 -5.12 8.70 -22.73
C ARG A 89 -3.82 8.36 -23.45
N ALA A 90 -2.95 7.59 -22.83
CA ALA A 90 -1.71 7.11 -23.46
C ALA A 90 -2.01 6.24 -24.69
N ARG A 91 -3.00 5.34 -24.61
CA ARG A 91 -3.47 4.54 -25.75
C ARG A 91 -3.98 5.42 -26.88
N ASP A 92 -4.83 6.39 -26.58
CA ASP A 92 -5.43 7.25 -27.61
C ASP A 92 -4.36 8.10 -28.33
N LEU A 93 -3.37 8.61 -27.58
CA LEU A 93 -2.20 9.29 -28.13
C LEU A 93 -1.35 8.37 -29.03
N ALA A 94 -1.10 7.13 -28.58
CA ALA A 94 -0.35 6.16 -29.38
C ALA A 94 -1.05 5.83 -30.70
N MET A 95 -2.38 5.64 -30.67
CA MET A 95 -3.19 5.39 -31.85
C MET A 95 -3.20 6.59 -32.80
N ALA A 96 -3.29 7.82 -32.28
CA ALA A 96 -3.21 9.04 -33.08
C ALA A 96 -1.84 9.20 -33.74
N ALA A 97 -0.75 8.96 -33.01
CA ALA A 97 0.61 9.01 -33.55
C ALA A 97 0.84 7.94 -34.64
N MET A 98 0.33 6.72 -34.43
CA MET A 98 0.42 5.65 -35.42
C MET A 98 -0.29 6.02 -36.73
N ARG A 99 -1.51 6.58 -36.63
CA ARG A 99 -2.25 7.08 -37.80
C ARG A 99 -1.48 8.18 -38.51
N ALA A 100 -0.98 9.17 -37.78
CA ALA A 100 -0.22 10.29 -38.35
C ALA A 100 1.01 9.80 -39.13
N ARG A 101 1.72 8.80 -38.60
CA ARG A 101 2.89 8.18 -39.25
C ARG A 101 2.54 7.41 -40.53
N MET A 102 1.34 6.84 -40.62
CA MET A 102 0.87 6.15 -41.83
C MET A 102 0.42 7.11 -42.94
N THR A 103 0.05 8.34 -42.60
CA THR A 103 -0.38 9.38 -43.55
C THR A 103 0.74 10.32 -44.01
N GLN A 104 1.95 10.22 -43.48
CA GLN A 104 3.11 10.96 -44.00
C GLN A 104 3.69 10.22 -45.21
N PRO A 105 3.84 10.87 -46.39
CA PRO A 105 4.39 10.26 -47.59
C PRO A 105 5.88 9.94 -47.48
#